data_AF-A0A7M3ZWL8-F1
#
_entry.id   AF-A0A7M3ZWL8-F1
#
_cell.length_a   1.000
_cell.length_b   1.000
_cell.length_c   1.000
_cell.angle_alpha   90.00
_cell.angle_beta   90.00
_cell.angle_gamma   90.00
#
_symmetry.space_group_name_H-M   'P 1'
#
loop_
_entity.id
_entity.type
_entity.pdbx_description
1 polymer ?
#
loop_
_entity_poly.entity_id
_entity_poly.type
_entity_poly.pdbx_seq_one_letter_code
_entity_poly.pdbx_strand_id
1 'polypeptide(L)' 'GVVYDIVIDTDGIRCTHLFVRETDHELVEGGINVAIPWRWVRGINDIVLLRWFPPTPIPMN' A
#
# COMPACT_ATOMS: atom_id res chain seq x y z
N GLY A 1 6.28 2.16 -6.20
CA GLY A 1 5.93 3.12 -5.13
C GLY A 1 6.77 2.89 -3.91
N VAL A 2 6.82 3.92 -3.06
CA VAL A 2 7.67 3.98 -1.86
C VAL A 2 6.78 4.07 -0.62
N VAL A 3 7.05 3.25 0.40
CA VAL A 3 6.36 3.35 1.70
C VAL A 3 6.82 4.63 2.37
N TYR A 4 5.88 5.56 2.59
CA TYR A 4 6.15 6.85 3.23
C TYR A 4 5.82 6.81 4.72
N ASP A 5 4.73 6.14 5.10
CA ASP A 5 4.27 6.06 6.49
C ASP A 5 3.42 4.81 6.74
N ILE A 6 3.01 4.59 7.99
CA ILE A 6 2.09 3.55 8.41
C ILE A 6 0.87 4.15 9.11
N VAL A 7 -0.29 3.54 8.91
CA VAL A 7 -1.52 3.90 9.62
C VAL A 7 -1.70 2.95 10.78
N ILE A 8 -1.68 3.49 12.00
CA ILE A 8 -1.82 2.72 13.25
C ILE A 8 -3.23 2.92 13.80
N ASP A 9 -3.92 1.81 14.08
CA ASP A 9 -5.08 1.79 14.96
C ASP A 9 -4.61 1.95 16.42
N THR A 10 -5.04 3.02 17.07
CA THR A 10 -4.60 3.41 18.42
C THR A 10 -5.23 2.56 19.52
N ASP A 11 -6.39 1.95 19.29
CA ASP A 11 -7.07 1.16 20.31
C ASP A 11 -6.37 -0.18 20.52
N GLY A 12 -5.97 -0.81 19.41
CA GLY A 12 -5.27 -2.10 19.42
C GLY A 12 -3.74 -2.01 19.33
N ILE A 13 -3.18 -0.82 19.07
CA ILE A 13 -1.77 -0.59 18.71
C ILE A 13 -1.37 -1.55 17.57
N ARG A 14 -2.08 -1.47 16.44
CA ARG A 14 -1.85 -2.32 15.28
C ARG A 14 -1.72 -1.52 14.00
N CYS A 15 -0.73 -1.85 13.19
CA CYS A 15 -0.65 -1.32 11.85
C CYS A 15 -1.80 -1.88 11.00
N THR A 16 -2.57 -0.99 10.38
CA THR A 16 -3.70 -1.36 9.51
C THR A 16 -3.34 -1.21 8.04
N HIS A 17 -2.55 -0.19 7.69
CA HIS A 17 -2.19 0.12 6.31
C HIS A 17 -0.77 0.67 6.19
N LEU A 18 -0.14 0.43 5.04
CA LEU A 18 1.04 1.15 4.60
C LEU A 18 0.60 2.31 3.69
N PHE A 19 1.09 3.51 3.94
CA PHE A 19 0.85 4.64 3.06
C PHE A 19 1.97 4.73 2.02
N VAL A 20 1.61 4.51 0.76
CA VAL A 20 2.56 4.41 -0.36
C VAL A 20 2.38 5.60 -1.29
N ARG A 21 3.50 6.25 -1.63
CA ARG A 21 3.59 7.38 -2.58
C ARG A 21 4.32 6.96 -3.85
N GLU A 22 4.32 7.84 -4.85
CA GLU A 22 5.07 7.66 -6.09
C GLU A 22 4.72 6.31 -6.75
N THR A 23 3.43 6.03 -6.85
CA THR A 23 2.95 4.79 -7.45
C THR A 23 3.16 4.84 -8.96
N ASP A 24 3.36 3.66 -9.54
CA ASP A 24 3.53 3.55 -10.99
C ASP A 24 2.19 3.86 -11.67
N HIS A 25 2.20 4.72 -12.69
CA HIS A 25 1.01 5.13 -13.44
C HIS A 25 0.33 3.96 -14.18
N GLU A 26 1.05 2.88 -14.48
CA GLU A 26 0.49 1.66 -15.09
C GLU A 26 -0.23 0.77 -14.05
N LEU A 27 0.14 0.89 -12.77
CA LEU A 27 -0.46 0.12 -11.68
C LEU A 27 -1.60 0.88 -10.99
N VAL A 28 -1.48 2.20 -10.91
CA VAL A 28 -2.42 3.09 -10.24
C VAL A 28 -2.62 4.31 -11.14
N GLU A 29 -3.85 4.54 -11.60
CA GLU A 29 -4.13 5.66 -12.49
C GLU A 29 -3.70 6.99 -11.85
N GLY A 30 -2.99 7.81 -12.63
CA GLY A 30 -2.50 9.12 -12.16
C GLY A 30 -1.36 9.05 -11.13
N GLY A 31 -0.84 7.87 -10.79
CA GLY A 31 0.25 7.73 -9.82
C GLY A 31 -0.13 8.21 -8.42
N ILE A 32 -1.42 8.15 -8.08
CA ILE A 32 -1.94 8.66 -6.81
C ILE A 32 -1.42 7.87 -5.62
N ASN A 33 -1.39 8.51 -4.46
CA ASN A 33 -1.00 7.86 -3.21
C ASN A 33 -2.05 6.82 -2.80
N VAL A 34 -1.60 5.66 -2.32
CA VAL A 34 -2.48 4.54 -1.95
C VAL A 34 -2.21 4.07 -0.53
N ALA A 35 -3.28 3.66 0.17
CA ALA A 35 -3.17 2.96 1.45
C ALA A 35 -3.28 1.45 1.20
N ILE A 36 -2.17 0.73 1.35
CA ILE A 36 -2.12 -0.72 1.15
C ILE A 36 -2.53 -1.42 2.45
N PRO A 37 -3.58 -2.26 2.47
CA PRO A 37 -3.97 -3.01 3.66
C PRO A 37 -2.86 -3.93 4.16
N TRP A 38 -2.61 -3.92 5.47
CA TRP A 38 -1.59 -4.77 6.09
C TRP A 38 -1.81 -6.26 5.79
N ARG A 39 -3.07 -6.70 5.67
CA ARG A 39 -3.42 -8.08 5.30
C ARG A 39 -2.91 -8.52 3.92
N TRP A 40 -2.55 -7.59 3.04
CA TRP A 40 -1.95 -7.88 1.74
C TRP A 40 -0.44 -8.03 1.82
N VAL A 41 0.19 -7.68 2.94
CA VAL A 41 1.64 -7.84 3.12
C VAL A 41 1.95 -9.32 3.35
N ARG A 42 2.88 -9.86 2.56
CA ARG A 42 3.45 -11.20 2.73
C ARG A 42 4.67 -11.17 3.64
N GLY A 43 5.52 -10.17 3.46
CA GLY A 43 6.80 -10.05 4.14
C GLY A 43 7.41 -8.67 3.94
N ILE A 44 8.26 -8.29 4.89
CA ILE A 44 8.94 -7.00 4.94
C ILE A 44 10.43 -7.28 5.11
N ASN A 45 11.25 -6.70 4.24
CA ASN A 45 12.70 -6.63 4.35
C ASN A 45 13.16 -5.32 3.67
N ASP A 46 14.23 -5.34 2.87
CA ASP A 46 14.63 -4.21 2.01
C ASP A 46 13.49 -3.70 1.11
N ILE A 47 12.53 -4.58 0.79
CA ILE A 47 11.29 -4.27 0.08
C ILE A 47 10.07 -4.83 0.83
N VAL A 48 8.90 -4.29 0.54
CA VAL A 48 7.62 -4.86 0.96
C VAL A 48 7.08 -5.76 -0.14
N LEU A 49 6.89 -7.05 0.17
CA LEU A 49 6.28 -8.00 -0.74
C LEU A 49 4.80 -8.15 -0.43
N LEU A 50 3.95 -7.95 -1.43
CA LEU A 50 2.52 -8.17 -1.31
C LEU A 50 2.16 -9.60 -1.72
N ARG A 51 1.31 -10.27 -0.93
CA ARG A 51 0.76 -11.60 -1.25
C ARG A 51 -0.39 -11.53 -2.24
N TRP A 52 -0.98 -10.36 -2.40
CA TRP A 52 -2.13 -10.10 -3.25
C TRP A 52 -2.09 -8.63 -3.67
N PHE A 53 -2.48 -8.37 -4.91
CA PHE A 53 -2.68 -7.03 -5.45
C PHE A 53 -3.95 -7.05 -6.33
N PRO A 54 -4.77 -6.01 -6.32
CA PRO A 54 -5.97 -5.96 -7.16
C PRO A 54 -5.60 -5.93 -8.65
N PRO A 55 -6.56 -6.22 -9.56
CA PRO A 55 -6.38 -5.94 -10.98
C PRO A 55 -6.00 -4.47 -11.22
N THR A 56 -5.07 -4.25 -12.14
CA THR A 56 -4.54 -2.93 -12.48
C THR A 56 -4.99 -2.49 -13.88
N PRO A 57 -5.04 -1.17 -14.14
CA PRO A 57 -4.72 -0.09 -13.22
C PRO A 57 -5.81 0.10 -12.15
N ILE A 58 -5.41 0.44 -10.92
CA ILE A 58 -6.36 0.81 -9.86
C ILE A 58 -7.01 2.13 -10.28
N PRO A 59 -8.34 2.17 -10.44
CA PRO A 59 -9.03 3.36 -10.93
C PRO A 59 -8.99 4.48 -9.89
N MET A 60 -8.96 5.71 -10.39
CA MET A 60 -9.01 6.92 -9.55
C MET A 60 -10.43 7.23 -9.01
N ASN A 61 -11.48 6.57 -9.55
CA ASN A 61 -12.89 6.83 -9.28
C ASN A 61 -13.68 5.58 -8.85
#